data_AF-A0A327VN52-F1
#
_entry.id   AF-A0A327VN52-F1
#
_cell.length_a   1.000
_cell.length_b   1.000
_cell.length_c   1.000
_cell.angle_alpha   90.00
_cell.angle_beta   90.00
_cell.angle_gamma   90.00
#
_symmetry.space_group_name_H-M   'P 1'
#
loop_
_entity.id
_entity.type
_entity.pdbx_description
1 polymer ?
#
loop_
_entity_poly.entity_id
_entity_poly.type
_entity_poly.pdbx_seq_one_letter_code
_entity_poly.pdbx_strand_id
1 'polypeptide(L)'
;MDYPVALAENVARLPEGEGWWYEPKFDGDRAVIWRRDTVRVQTRAGRDATQQWLDLATAAMNLPADTVLNGEAVIWRAGRIDFGAVRSHASSRGRRLADLAHRYPASYAECRDSLPVLQLLAALLVSAALALSLPPGCAFWRNRSRSGGCRRQRPVEGC
;
A
#
# COMPACT_ATOMS: atom_id res chain seq x y z
N MET A 1 -7.75 10.99 -14.55
CA MET A 1 -7.12 9.73 -14.08
C MET A 1 -7.01 9.79 -12.56
N ASP A 2 -8.11 9.46 -11.89
CA ASP A 2 -8.18 9.40 -10.43
C ASP A 2 -8.62 7.98 -10.06
N TYR A 3 -7.83 7.27 -9.26
CA TYR A 3 -8.18 5.93 -8.79
C TYR A 3 -8.97 6.06 -7.49
N PRO A 4 -10.25 5.67 -7.43
CA PRO A 4 -11.00 5.72 -6.19
C PRO A 4 -10.39 4.73 -5.20
N VAL A 5 -9.73 5.25 -4.17
CA VAL A 5 -9.09 4.42 -3.15
C VAL A 5 -10.16 3.91 -2.20
N ALA A 6 -10.26 2.58 -2.13
CA ALA A 6 -10.95 1.83 -1.10
C ALA A 6 -10.62 2.35 0.31
N LEU A 7 -11.65 2.78 1.06
CA LEU A 7 -11.54 3.04 2.49
C LEU A 7 -12.07 1.85 3.24
N ALA A 8 -11.52 1.62 4.41
CA ALA A 8 -11.91 0.51 5.24
C ALA A 8 -12.82 1.05 6.38
N GLU A 9 -13.48 0.18 7.15
CA GLU A 9 -14.26 0.54 8.36
C GLU A 9 -13.63 0.03 9.66
N ASN A 10 -13.61 0.86 10.70
CA ASN A 10 -13.07 0.47 12.01
C ASN A 10 -14.06 -0.46 12.73
N VAL A 11 -13.62 -1.68 13.04
CA VAL A 11 -14.44 -2.70 13.69
C VAL A 11 -13.79 -3.16 14.99
N ALA A 12 -14.63 -3.48 15.99
CA ALA A 12 -14.15 -3.98 17.29
C ALA A 12 -13.70 -5.45 17.23
N ARG A 13 -14.29 -6.24 16.33
CA ARG A 13 -13.97 -7.65 16.09
C ARG A 13 -13.81 -7.90 14.60
N LEU A 14 -12.87 -8.77 14.25
CA LEU A 14 -12.71 -9.19 12.86
C LEU A 14 -13.94 -9.98 12.42
N PRO A 15 -14.50 -9.66 11.24
CA PRO A 15 -15.63 -10.41 10.73
C PRO A 15 -15.19 -11.83 10.40
N GLU A 16 -16.05 -12.81 10.71
CA GLU A 16 -15.82 -14.24 10.52
C GLU A 16 -16.72 -14.79 9.39
N GLY A 17 -16.39 -15.98 8.90
CA GLY A 17 -17.17 -16.70 7.88
C GLY A 17 -16.57 -16.66 6.47
N GLU A 18 -17.30 -17.24 5.52
CA GLU A 18 -16.84 -17.35 4.13
C GLU A 18 -16.81 -15.99 3.41
N GLY A 19 -15.85 -15.81 2.50
CA GLY A 19 -15.72 -14.60 1.68
C GLY A 19 -14.93 -13.45 2.32
N TRP A 20 -14.30 -13.68 3.47
CA TRP A 20 -13.34 -12.75 4.08
C TRP A 20 -11.90 -13.12 3.73
N TRP A 21 -11.12 -12.09 3.42
CA TRP A 21 -9.67 -12.15 3.27
C TRP A 21 -9.07 -11.18 4.28
N TYR A 22 -7.95 -11.56 4.85
CA TYR A 22 -7.26 -10.79 5.87
C TYR A 22 -5.88 -10.39 5.35
N GLU A 23 -5.58 -9.10 5.48
CA GLU A 23 -4.29 -8.55 5.14
C GLU A 23 -3.70 -7.79 6.33
N PRO A 24 -2.37 -7.83 6.51
CA PRO A 24 -1.71 -6.97 7.48
C PRO A 24 -1.97 -5.49 7.16
N LYS A 25 -2.42 -4.73 8.15
CA LYS A 25 -2.41 -3.28 8.03
C LYS A 25 -0.97 -2.77 8.17
N PHE A 26 -0.46 -2.16 7.11
CA PHE A 26 0.82 -1.46 7.14
C PHE A 26 0.62 0.00 7.56
N ASP A 27 1.52 0.51 8.40
CA ASP A 27 1.58 1.94 8.76
C ASP A 27 2.59 2.64 7.85
N GLY A 28 2.12 3.08 6.69
CA GLY A 28 2.92 3.76 5.67
C GLY A 28 2.21 4.95 5.04
N ASP A 29 2.60 5.30 3.82
CA ASP A 29 1.91 6.29 3.00
C ASP A 29 1.22 5.59 1.83
N ARG A 30 -0.10 5.73 1.75
CA ARG A 30 -0.91 5.10 0.71
C ARG A 30 -0.48 5.62 -0.67
N ALA A 31 -0.07 4.69 -1.53
CA ALA A 31 0.51 4.98 -2.83
C ALA A 31 -0.11 4.08 -3.91
N VAL A 32 -0.73 4.69 -4.92
CA VAL A 32 -1.19 4.02 -6.14
C VAL A 32 -0.12 4.20 -7.21
N ILE A 33 0.46 3.09 -7.67
CA ILE A 33 1.49 3.10 -8.71
C ILE A 33 0.81 2.80 -10.04
N TRP A 34 0.97 3.72 -10.99
CA TRP A 34 0.51 3.57 -12.36
C TRP A 34 1.71 3.33 -13.26
N ARG A 35 1.76 2.17 -13.92
CA ARG A 35 2.75 1.87 -14.94
C ARG A 35 2.11 1.96 -16.32
N ARG A 36 2.62 2.86 -17.17
CA ARG A 36 2.32 2.97 -18.62
C ARG A 36 3.63 3.08 -19.39
N ASP A 37 3.81 4.10 -20.23
CA ASP A 37 5.11 4.45 -20.81
C ASP A 37 6.10 4.93 -19.73
N THR A 38 5.58 5.67 -18.76
CA THR A 38 6.28 6.11 -17.54
C THR A 38 5.63 5.51 -16.30
N VAL A 39 6.20 5.78 -15.12
CA VAL A 39 5.57 5.47 -13.83
C VAL A 39 5.10 6.75 -13.16
N ARG A 40 3.90 6.70 -12.60
CA ARG A 40 3.36 7.74 -11.71
C ARG A 40 2.97 7.14 -10.37
N VAL A 41 3.40 7.78 -9.28
CA VAL A 41 2.95 7.45 -7.93
C VAL A 41 1.92 8.48 -7.49
N GLN A 42 0.74 8.02 -7.09
CA GLN A 42 -0.38 8.85 -6.67
C GLN A 42 -0.68 8.62 -5.18
N THR A 43 -0.81 9.70 -4.42
CA THR A 43 -1.25 9.64 -3.01
C THR A 43 -2.75 9.31 -2.89
N ARG A 44 -3.20 8.93 -1.69
CA ARG A 44 -4.64 8.79 -1.38
C ARG A 44 -5.51 10.00 -1.78
N ALA A 45 -4.95 11.21 -1.72
CA ALA A 45 -5.66 12.45 -2.06
C ALA A 45 -5.57 12.82 -3.55
N GLY A 46 -5.14 11.89 -4.40
CA GLY A 46 -5.03 12.07 -5.85
C GLY A 46 -3.79 12.84 -6.32
N ARG A 47 -2.98 13.39 -5.40
CA ARG A 47 -1.77 14.17 -5.74
C ARG A 47 -0.66 13.29 -6.29
N ASP A 48 0.11 13.83 -7.23
CA ASP A 48 1.34 13.22 -7.73
C ASP A 48 2.43 13.27 -6.65
N ALA A 49 2.97 12.09 -6.32
CA ALA A 49 4.07 11.91 -5.37
C ALA A 49 5.26 11.17 -6.00
N THR A 50 5.36 11.14 -7.33
CA THR A 50 6.38 10.40 -8.07
C THR A 50 7.80 10.84 -7.70
N GLN A 51 8.02 12.14 -7.46
CA GLN A 51 9.32 12.65 -7.05
C GLN A 51 9.71 12.21 -5.63
N GLN A 52 8.74 12.15 -4.73
CA GLN A 52 8.92 11.78 -3.32
C GLN A 52 9.18 10.28 -3.17
N TRP A 53 8.66 9.48 -4.09
CA TRP A 53 8.80 8.03 -4.13
C TRP A 53 9.51 7.58 -5.41
N LEU A 54 10.58 8.31 -5.78
CA LEU A 54 11.29 8.07 -7.02
C LEU A 54 11.98 6.70 -7.05
N ASP A 55 12.42 6.21 -5.90
CA ASP A 55 12.95 4.86 -5.71
C ASP A 55 11.90 3.79 -6.07
N LEU A 56 10.68 3.93 -5.57
CA LEU A 56 9.55 3.06 -5.96
C LEU A 56 9.19 3.23 -7.44
N ALA A 57 9.14 4.47 -7.93
CA ALA A 57 8.78 4.75 -9.31
C ALA A 57 9.79 4.13 -10.30
N THR A 58 11.08 4.21 -9.96
CA THR A 58 12.17 3.62 -10.74
C THR A 58 12.06 2.10 -10.75
N ALA A 59 11.85 1.48 -9.60
CA ALA A 59 11.69 0.03 -9.52
C ALA A 59 10.45 -0.46 -10.27
N ALA A 60 9.34 0.28 -10.19
CA ALA A 60 8.09 -0.02 -10.87
C ALA A 60 8.16 0.08 -12.40
N MET A 61 9.21 0.67 -12.98
CA MET A 61 9.43 0.66 -14.44
C MET A 61 9.58 -0.76 -14.99
N ASN A 62 10.03 -1.70 -14.15
CA ASN A 62 10.17 -3.12 -14.50
C ASN A 62 8.83 -3.89 -14.52
N LEU A 63 7.74 -3.26 -14.08
CA LEU A 63 6.41 -3.86 -14.16
C LEU A 63 5.92 -3.86 -15.61
N PRO A 64 5.03 -4.81 -15.98
CA PRO A 64 4.37 -4.79 -17.28
C PRO A 64 3.68 -3.45 -17.54
N ALA A 65 3.66 -3.04 -18.81
CA ALA A 65 2.89 -1.87 -19.23
C ALA A 65 1.41 -2.03 -18.84
N ASP A 66 0.76 -0.90 -18.56
CA ASP A 66 -0.64 -0.80 -18.12
C ASP A 66 -0.96 -1.47 -16.77
N THR A 67 0.06 -1.71 -15.93
CA THR A 67 -0.13 -2.18 -14.55
C THR A 67 -0.58 -1.04 -13.63
N VAL A 68 -1.54 -1.31 -12.74
CA VAL A 68 -1.92 -0.42 -11.64
C VAL A 68 -1.84 -1.16 -10.33
N LEU A 69 -0.96 -0.72 -9.43
CA LEU A 69 -0.83 -1.28 -8.08
C LEU A 69 -1.42 -0.33 -7.06
N ASN A 70 -2.07 -0.89 -6.04
CA ASN A 70 -2.61 -0.15 -4.91
C ASN A 70 -2.07 -0.77 -3.61
N GLY A 71 -1.52 0.06 -2.74
CA GLY A 71 -0.76 -0.42 -1.60
C GLY A 71 -0.16 0.71 -0.81
N GLU A 72 0.81 0.36 0.02
CA GLU A 72 1.44 1.23 1.00
C GLU A 72 2.94 1.35 0.73
N ALA A 73 3.44 2.58 0.63
CA ALA A 73 4.87 2.84 0.69
C ALA A 73 5.34 2.78 2.14
N VAL A 74 6.30 1.90 2.44
CA VAL A 74 6.82 1.65 3.78
C VAL A 74 8.34 1.76 3.81
N ILE A 75 8.90 2.08 4.97
CA ILE A 75 10.36 2.13 5.17
C ILE A 75 10.71 1.24 6.35
N TRP A 76 11.71 0.38 6.16
CA TRP A 76 12.21 -0.52 7.19
C TRP A 76 13.42 0.05 7.90
N ARG A 77 13.42 0.02 9.23
CA ARG A 77 14.58 0.34 10.07
C ARG A 77 14.67 -0.64 11.22
N ALA A 78 15.85 -1.23 11.42
CA ALA A 78 16.09 -2.20 12.48
C ALA A 78 15.03 -3.33 12.54
N GLY A 79 14.67 -3.88 11.38
CA GLY A 79 13.74 -5.02 11.27
C GLY A 79 12.25 -4.69 11.46
N ARG A 80 11.87 -3.41 11.56
CA ARG A 80 10.45 -3.00 11.66
C ARG A 80 10.13 -1.84 10.72
N ILE A 81 8.84 -1.66 10.44
CA ILE A 81 8.36 -0.49 9.71
C ILE A 81 8.47 0.74 10.61
N ASP A 82 9.09 1.79 10.07
CA ASP A 82 9.28 3.08 10.75
C ASP A 82 8.40 4.13 10.07
N PHE A 83 7.20 4.35 10.63
CA PHE A 83 6.27 5.35 10.13
C PHE A 83 6.85 6.78 10.20
N GLY A 84 7.70 7.07 11.17
CA GLY A 84 8.40 8.36 11.25
C GLY A 84 9.35 8.57 10.07
N ALA A 85 10.05 7.51 9.66
CA ALA A 85 10.89 7.53 8.46
C ALA A 85 10.05 7.74 7.19
N VAL A 86 8.92 7.04 7.04
CA VAL A 86 7.97 7.25 5.92
C VAL A 86 7.54 8.71 5.82
N ARG A 87 7.13 9.32 6.94
CA ARG A 87 6.71 10.73 6.99
C ARG A 87 7.85 11.68 6.66
N SER A 88 9.06 11.42 7.17
CA SER A 88 10.25 12.21 6.81
C SER A 88 10.59 12.08 5.33
N HIS A 89 10.42 10.90 4.73
CA HIS A 89 10.68 10.66 3.31
C HIS A 89 9.68 11.43 2.44
N ALA A 90 8.38 11.23 2.66
CA ALA A 90 7.29 11.85 1.91
C ALA A 90 7.29 13.39 1.95
N SER A 91 7.80 13.98 3.03
CA SER A 91 7.90 15.44 3.19
C SER A 91 9.23 16.05 2.70
N SER A 92 10.24 15.22 2.41
CA SER A 92 11.56 15.69 1.98
C SER A 92 11.60 16.01 0.49
N ARG A 93 12.58 16.83 0.10
CA ARG A 93 12.87 17.20 -1.30
C ARG A 93 14.39 17.27 -1.52
N GLY A 94 14.80 17.24 -2.78
CA GLY A 94 16.18 17.50 -3.20
C GLY A 94 17.19 16.58 -2.52
N ARG A 95 18.33 17.13 -2.10
CA ARG A 95 19.45 16.35 -1.53
C ARG A 95 19.05 15.52 -0.31
N ARG A 96 18.22 16.08 0.58
CA ARG A 96 17.75 15.36 1.77
C ARG A 96 16.95 14.12 1.41
N LEU A 97 16.08 14.23 0.41
CA LEU A 97 15.30 13.09 -0.07
C LEU A 97 16.22 12.02 -0.67
N ALA A 98 17.17 12.41 -1.51
CA ALA A 98 18.15 11.49 -2.09
C ALA A 98 18.95 10.74 -1.01
N ASP A 99 19.41 11.46 0.02
CA ASP A 99 20.15 10.87 1.14
C ASP A 99 19.29 9.92 2.00
N LEU A 100 17.97 10.17 2.09
CA LEU A 100 17.03 9.30 2.80
C LEU A 100 16.73 8.04 1.98
N ALA A 101 16.41 8.17 0.69
CA ALA A 101 16.14 7.06 -0.21
C ALA A 101 17.34 6.11 -0.32
N HIS A 102 18.55 6.65 -0.30
CA HIS A 102 19.77 5.83 -0.32
C HIS A 102 19.99 5.03 0.97
N ARG A 103 19.75 5.65 2.14
CA ARG A 103 20.00 5.02 3.45
C ARG A 103 18.87 4.08 3.87
N TYR A 104 17.65 4.43 3.53
CA TYR A 104 16.43 3.74 3.95
C TYR A 104 15.48 3.65 2.75
N PRO A 105 15.77 2.76 1.79
CA PRO A 105 14.98 2.64 0.58
C PRO A 105 13.54 2.25 0.91
N ALA A 106 12.60 2.86 0.19
CA ALA A 106 11.20 2.51 0.32
C ALA A 106 10.95 1.09 -0.20
N SER A 107 10.05 0.39 0.49
CA SER A 107 9.44 -0.86 0.04
C SER A 107 7.97 -0.62 -0.25
N TYR A 108 7.39 -1.45 -1.10
CA TYR A 108 5.97 -1.35 -1.45
C TYR A 108 5.23 -2.59 -0.96
N ALA A 109 4.20 -2.39 -0.15
CA ALA A 109 3.32 -3.43 0.33
C ALA A 109 1.98 -3.35 -0.40
N GLU A 110 1.71 -4.30 -1.29
CA GLU A 110 0.47 -4.35 -2.08
C GLU A 110 -0.71 -4.86 -1.24
N CYS A 111 -1.88 -4.26 -1.48
CA CYS A 111 -3.17 -4.74 -0.98
C CYS A 111 -3.90 -5.46 -2.12
N ARG A 112 -4.41 -6.67 -1.88
CA ARG A 112 -4.95 -7.57 -2.93
C ARG A 112 -6.24 -7.07 -3.59
N ASP A 113 -6.79 -5.95 -3.14
CA ASP A 113 -7.87 -5.22 -3.81
C ASP A 113 -7.40 -4.49 -5.10
N SER A 114 -6.17 -4.73 -5.57
CA SER A 114 -5.68 -4.31 -6.89
C SER A 114 -6.53 -4.94 -8.02
N LEU A 115 -6.97 -4.10 -8.96
CA LEU A 115 -7.87 -4.48 -10.06
C LEU A 115 -7.33 -5.66 -10.89
N PRO A 116 -8.21 -6.48 -11.50
CA PRO A 116 -7.80 -7.49 -12.47
C PRO A 116 -7.54 -6.81 -13.82
N VAL A 117 -6.46 -6.05 -13.94
CA VAL A 117 -5.91 -5.68 -15.27
C VAL A 117 -4.73 -6.62 -15.49
N LEU A 118 -5.02 -7.78 -16.07
CA LEU A 118 -4.12 -8.90 -16.31
C LEU A 118 -3.31 -9.36 -15.08
N GLN A 119 -3.83 -10.38 -14.38
CA GLN A 119 -2.97 -11.27 -13.61
C GLN A 119 -1.97 -11.94 -14.56
N LEU A 120 -0.73 -11.45 -14.57
CA LEU A 120 0.41 -12.22 -15.04
C LEU A 120 1.56 -11.99 -14.06
N LEU A 121 1.75 -13.02 -13.23
CA LEU A 121 2.97 -13.33 -12.47
C LEU A 121 3.47 -12.23 -11.53
N ALA A 122 3.15 -12.39 -10.25
CA ALA A 122 4.09 -12.24 -9.13
C ALA A 122 5.42 -11.56 -9.51
N ALA A 123 5.44 -10.23 -9.53
CA ALA A 123 6.66 -9.48 -9.77
C ALA A 123 7.49 -9.50 -8.48
N LEU A 124 8.29 -10.56 -8.37
CA LEU A 124 9.47 -10.71 -7.54
C LEU A 124 10.08 -9.37 -7.07
N LEU A 125 10.11 -9.21 -5.74
CA LEU A 125 11.19 -8.56 -5.00
C LEU A 125 11.70 -7.22 -5.56
N VAL A 126 10.92 -6.15 -5.35
CA VAL A 126 11.49 -4.82 -5.12
C VAL A 126 11.70 -4.69 -3.60
N SER A 127 12.72 -5.23 -2.95
CA SER A 127 14.10 -5.55 -3.32
C SER A 127 14.49 -6.92 -2.74
N ALA A 128 15.38 -7.65 -3.41
CA ALA A 128 15.95 -8.88 -2.86
C ALA A 128 16.80 -8.59 -1.60
N ALA A 129 16.27 -8.90 -0.41
CA ALA A 129 16.96 -9.52 0.73
C ALA A 129 16.13 -9.40 2.02
N LEU A 130 15.29 -10.40 2.31
CA LEU A 130 15.44 -11.33 3.43
C LEU A 130 14.08 -12.02 3.65
N ALA A 131 14.00 -13.27 3.20
CA ALA A 131 12.98 -14.19 3.69
C ALA A 131 13.27 -14.55 5.16
N LEU A 132 12.20 -14.86 5.90
CA LEU A 132 12.14 -15.37 7.28
C LEU A 132 12.26 -14.33 8.42
N SER A 133 11.14 -13.68 8.73
CA SER A 133 10.43 -13.83 10.03
C SER A 133 9.43 -12.69 10.19
N LEU A 134 8.14 -13.00 10.10
CA LEU A 134 7.07 -12.06 10.47
C LEU A 134 6.67 -12.37 11.93
N PRO A 135 6.90 -11.46 12.89
CA PRO A 135 6.40 -11.62 14.25
C PRO A 135 4.88 -11.34 14.36
N PRO A 136 4.18 -11.97 15.31
CA PRO A 136 2.73 -11.84 15.46
C PRO A 136 2.35 -10.46 16.03
N GLY A 137 1.35 -9.81 15.42
CA GLY A 137 0.80 -8.55 15.93
C GLY A 137 0.13 -7.63 14.90
N CYS A 138 -0.24 -8.11 13.71
CA CYS A 138 -0.87 -7.26 12.69
C CYS A 138 -2.36 -7.10 12.95
N ALA A 139 -2.82 -5.86 13.10
CA ALA A 139 -4.23 -5.50 13.04
C ALA A 139 -4.74 -5.63 11.60
N PHE A 140 -5.97 -6.13 11.45
CA PHE A 140 -6.56 -6.50 10.16
C PHE A 140 -7.71 -5.56 9.79
N TRP A 141 -7.87 -5.23 8.50
CA TRP A 141 -8.96 -4.38 7.98
C TRP A 141 -9.47 -4.91 6.63
N ARG A 142 -10.70 -4.55 6.27
CA ARG A 142 -11.26 -4.80 4.92
C ARG A 142 -12.13 -3.64 4.41
N ASN A 143 -12.10 -3.41 3.09
CA ASN A 143 -13.14 -2.71 2.33
C ASN A 143 -14.04 -3.71 1.58
N ARG A 144 -15.36 -3.52 1.60
CA ARG A 144 -16.30 -4.32 0.80
C ARG A 144 -16.62 -3.57 -0.50
N SER A 145 -16.23 -4.10 -1.66
CA SER A 145 -16.82 -3.66 -2.93
C SER A 145 -18.03 -4.53 -3.29
N ARG A 146 -19.21 -3.91 -3.35
CA ARG A 146 -20.32 -4.19 -4.29
C ARG A 146 -21.46 -3.20 -3.99
N SER A 147 -21.63 -2.25 -4.90
CA SER A 147 -22.87 -1.54 -5.26
C SER A 147 -24.04 -1.60 -4.26
N GLY A 148 -24.36 -0.48 -3.61
CA GLY A 148 -25.70 -0.22 -3.08
C GLY A 148 -25.76 0.30 -1.63
N GLY A 149 -26.00 1.60 -1.50
CA GLY A 149 -26.56 2.33 -0.35
C GLY A 149 -26.53 1.69 1.04
N CYS A 150 -25.70 2.25 1.93
CA CYS A 150 -25.69 1.95 3.36
C CYS A 150 -27.02 2.39 4.00
N ARG A 151 -27.83 1.42 4.46
CA ARG A 151 -28.89 1.67 5.44
C ARG A 151 -28.45 1.11 6.78
N ARG A 152 -28.47 1.97 7.81
CA ARG A 152 -28.34 1.57 9.22
C ARG A 152 -29.35 0.47 9.55
N GLN A 153 -28.87 -0.64 10.08
CA GLN A 153 -29.67 -1.46 10.99
C GLN A 153 -28.91 -1.58 12.31
N ARG A 154 -29.70 -1.55 13.39
CA ARG A 154 -29.30 -1.27 14.77
C ARG A 154 -28.35 -2.34 15.33
N PRO A 155 -27.58 -2.03 16.39
CA PRO A 155 -26.71 -3.00 17.03
C PRO A 155 -27.57 -4.11 17.63
N VAL A 156 -27.19 -5.36 17.38
CA VAL A 156 -27.55 -6.46 18.27
C VAL A 156 -26.34 -6.67 19.16
N GLU A 157 -26.55 -6.54 20.46
CA GLU A 157 -25.53 -6.73 21.49
C GLU A 157 -25.03 -8.18 21.49
N GLY A 158 -23.75 -8.36 21.81
CA GLY A 158 -23.24 -9.63 22.31
C GLY A 158 -22.15 -10.27 21.46
N CYS A 159 -20.94 -10.23 22.02
CA CYS A 159 -19.71 -10.90 21.61
C CYS A 159 -19.07 -10.37 20.33
#